data_AF-A0A963IIK7-F1
#
_entry.id   AF-A0A963IIK7-F1
#
_cell.length_a   1.000
_cell.length_b   1.000
_cell.length_c   1.000
_cell.angle_alpha   90.00
_cell.angle_beta   90.00
_cell.angle_gamma   90.00
#
_symmetry.space_group_name_H-M   'P 1'
#
loop_
_entity.id
_entity.type
_entity.pdbx_description
1 polymer ?
#
loop_
_entity_poly.entity_id
_entity_poly.type
_entity_poly.pdbx_seq_one_letter_code
_entity_poly.pdbx_strand_id
1 'polypeptide(L)'
;IQPPIMRALTTKKERAIRMRSLRPVSTTEKLIFALVVTVLVILLVPAASALIGMLMLGNFLRECGVTERLSKAAQNEIINVVTIFLGTSVGITMTGERFLQLETLKILALGIVAFSISTASGLLMAKLMNLVSKEKINPLIGSAGVSAVPMAARVSQVEGQKADPGNFLLMHAMGPNVAGVIGTAIVAGYFIARLGG
;
A
#
# COMPACT_ATOMS: atom_id res chain seq x y z
N ILE A 1 -13.84 -5.04 6.65
CA ILE A 1 -13.54 -6.12 5.68
C ILE A 1 -12.36 -6.99 6.15
N GLN A 2 -11.19 -6.39 6.44
CA GLN A 2 -9.99 -7.17 6.76
C GLN A 2 -10.08 -8.09 8.00
N PRO A 3 -10.53 -7.65 9.19
CA PRO A 3 -10.40 -8.45 10.40
C PRO A 3 -11.15 -9.81 10.37
N PRO A 4 -12.39 -9.90 9.87
CA PRO A 4 -13.06 -11.20 9.69
C PRO A 4 -12.26 -12.18 8.82
N ILE A 5 -11.67 -11.70 7.71
CA ILE A 5 -10.89 -12.53 6.78
C ILE A 5 -9.58 -12.98 7.45
N MET A 6 -8.90 -12.07 8.14
CA MET A 6 -7.72 -12.40 8.95
C MET A 6 -8.05 -13.48 9.97
N ARG A 7 -9.23 -13.39 10.60
CA ARG A 7 -9.67 -14.36 11.60
C ARG A 7 -9.99 -15.72 11.01
N ALA A 8 -10.60 -15.76 9.83
CA ALA A 8 -10.99 -16.99 9.14
C ALA A 8 -9.78 -17.73 8.57
N LEU A 9 -8.80 -17.02 8.00
CA LEU A 9 -7.69 -17.63 7.26
C LEU A 9 -6.43 -17.89 8.10
N THR A 10 -6.30 -17.30 9.29
CA THR A 10 -5.10 -17.46 10.13
C THR A 10 -5.42 -18.09 11.47
N THR A 11 -4.48 -18.84 12.04
CA THR A 11 -4.62 -19.47 13.37
C THR A 11 -4.04 -18.59 14.47
N LYS A 12 -4.46 -18.80 15.73
CA LYS A 12 -3.89 -18.06 16.88
C LYS A 12 -2.36 -18.23 16.98
N LYS A 13 -1.84 -19.42 16.69
CA LYS A 13 -0.39 -19.71 16.70
C LYS A 13 0.36 -18.88 15.65
N GLU A 14 -0.20 -18.73 14.45
CA GLU A 14 0.38 -17.90 13.40
C GLU A 14 0.38 -16.41 13.76
N ARG A 15 -0.68 -15.93 14.42
CA ARG A 15 -0.80 -14.52 14.83
C ARG A 15 0.15 -14.14 15.96
N ALA A 16 0.56 -15.10 16.77
CA ALA A 16 1.52 -14.91 17.87
C ALA A 16 2.99 -14.94 17.43
N ILE A 17 3.28 -15.09 16.12
CA ILE A 17 4.65 -15.03 15.61
C ILE A 17 5.22 -13.61 15.85
N ARG A 18 6.34 -13.56 16.58
CA ARG A 18 7.09 -12.32 16.83
C ARG A 18 8.11 -12.10 15.73
N MET A 19 8.08 -10.89 15.17
CA MET A 19 9.00 -10.49 14.11
C MET A 19 10.32 -10.01 14.69
N ARG A 20 11.43 -10.27 13.99
CA ARG A 20 12.76 -9.75 14.36
C ARG A 20 12.82 -8.24 14.15
N SER A 21 13.63 -7.55 14.94
CA SER A 21 13.86 -6.12 14.78
C SER A 21 14.37 -5.79 13.37
N LEU A 22 13.94 -4.64 12.84
CA LEU A 22 14.36 -4.17 11.53
C LEU A 22 15.87 -3.86 11.53
N ARG A 23 16.53 -4.12 10.41
CA ARG A 23 17.93 -3.72 10.22
C ARG A 23 18.05 -2.18 10.19
N PRO A 24 19.16 -1.60 10.66
CA PRO A 24 19.44 -0.19 10.39
C PRO A 24 19.66 0.00 8.89
N VAL A 25 19.02 1.01 8.32
CA VAL A 25 19.10 1.33 6.88
C VAL A 25 19.74 2.72 6.75
N SER A 26 20.77 2.82 5.92
CA SER A 26 21.45 4.10 5.68
C SER A 26 20.61 5.03 4.80
N THR A 27 20.81 6.35 4.94
CA THR A 27 20.17 7.34 4.07
C THR A 27 20.51 7.10 2.60
N THR A 28 21.76 6.72 2.32
CA THR A 28 22.24 6.40 0.96
C THR A 28 21.48 5.20 0.38
N GLU A 29 21.23 4.16 1.16
CA GLU A 29 20.47 2.99 0.70
C GLU A 29 19.03 3.34 0.32
N LYS A 30 18.39 4.24 1.08
CA LYS A 30 17.03 4.70 0.75
C LYS A 30 16.97 5.55 -0.52
N LEU A 31 17.97 6.40 -0.74
CA LEU A 31 18.08 7.22 -1.95
C LEU A 31 18.33 6.35 -3.19
N ILE A 32 19.24 5.39 -3.09
CA ILE A 32 19.51 4.42 -4.16
C ILE A 32 18.26 3.57 -4.43
N PHE A 33 17.54 3.14 -3.40
CA PHE A 33 16.28 2.41 -3.55
C PHE A 33 15.28 3.17 -4.42
N ALA A 34 15.07 4.47 -4.15
CA ALA A 34 14.15 5.30 -4.94
C ALA A 34 14.56 5.34 -6.42
N LEU A 35 15.85 5.58 -6.70
CA LEU A 35 16.38 5.65 -8.06
C LEU A 35 16.27 4.30 -8.79
N VAL A 36 16.67 3.21 -8.15
CA VAL A 36 16.65 1.87 -8.74
C VAL A 36 15.22 1.45 -9.07
N VAL A 37 14.26 1.66 -8.16
CA VAL A 37 12.86 1.35 -8.41
C VAL A 37 12.31 2.19 -9.57
N THR A 38 12.61 3.49 -9.62
CA THR A 38 12.21 4.34 -10.74
C THR A 38 12.75 3.84 -12.07
N VAL A 39 14.05 3.56 -12.17
CA VAL A 39 14.67 3.10 -13.41
C VAL A 39 14.11 1.75 -13.85
N LEU A 40 14.02 0.78 -12.94
CA LEU A 40 13.51 -0.55 -13.26
C LEU A 40 12.06 -0.49 -13.74
N VAL A 41 11.20 0.25 -13.04
CA VAL A 41 9.78 0.32 -13.42
C VAL A 41 9.59 1.07 -14.73
N ILE A 42 10.34 2.14 -15.00
CA ILE A 42 10.26 2.85 -16.28
C ILE A 42 10.69 1.95 -17.45
N LEU A 43 11.74 1.14 -17.26
CA LEU A 43 12.20 0.21 -18.30
C LEU A 43 11.19 -0.92 -18.56
N LEU A 44 10.51 -1.41 -17.52
CA LEU A 44 9.52 -2.50 -17.63
C LEU A 44 8.14 -2.01 -18.11
N VAL A 45 7.69 -0.87 -17.60
CA VAL A 45 6.35 -0.31 -17.83
C VAL A 45 6.47 1.22 -18.02
N PRO A 46 6.81 1.69 -19.23
CA PRO A 46 6.98 3.12 -19.50
C PRO A 46 5.74 3.97 -19.17
N ALA A 47 4.54 3.40 -19.34
CA ALA A 47 3.28 4.07 -19.00
C ALA A 47 3.11 4.35 -17.50
N ALA A 48 3.83 3.63 -16.62
CA ALA A 48 3.84 3.89 -15.17
C ALA A 48 4.81 5.02 -14.78
N SER A 49 5.59 5.56 -15.72
CA SER A 49 6.69 6.51 -15.46
C SER A 49 6.25 7.74 -14.69
N ALA A 50 5.13 8.37 -15.09
CA ALA A 50 4.61 9.56 -14.41
C ALA A 50 4.19 9.27 -12.96
N LEU A 51 3.54 8.13 -12.71
CA LEU A 51 3.06 7.75 -11.38
C LEU A 51 4.24 7.42 -10.44
N ILE A 52 5.14 6.55 -10.89
CA ILE A 52 6.28 6.10 -10.08
C ILE A 52 7.33 7.19 -9.94
N GLY A 53 7.54 7.99 -10.99
CA GLY A 53 8.43 9.15 -10.97
C GLY A 53 8.02 10.15 -9.90
N MET A 54 6.74 10.55 -9.87
CA MET A 54 6.24 11.49 -8.87
C MET A 54 6.25 10.90 -7.45
N LEU A 55 5.93 9.61 -7.30
CA LEU A 55 6.00 8.92 -6.00
C LEU A 55 7.44 8.89 -5.45
N MET A 56 8.40 8.49 -6.28
CA MET A 56 9.81 8.38 -5.88
C MET A 56 10.49 9.74 -5.75
N LEU A 57 10.05 10.76 -6.50
CA LEU A 57 10.46 12.14 -6.29
C LEU A 57 10.07 12.62 -4.88
N GLY A 58 8.84 12.35 -4.45
CA GLY A 58 8.41 12.65 -3.08
C GLY A 58 9.25 11.92 -2.03
N ASN A 59 9.61 10.66 -2.27
CA ASN A 59 10.50 9.90 -1.40
C ASN A 59 11.92 10.49 -1.36
N PHE A 60 12.45 10.91 -2.51
CA PHE A 60 13.77 11.54 -2.62
C PHE A 60 13.84 12.88 -1.89
N LEU A 61 12.82 13.75 -2.04
CA LEU A 61 12.73 15.02 -1.33
C LEU A 61 12.69 14.82 0.20
N ARG A 62 12.09 13.73 0.66
CA ARG A 62 12.01 13.40 2.09
C ARG A 62 13.34 12.86 2.63
N GLU A 63 14.02 12.00 1.88
CA GLU A 63 15.20 11.28 2.37
C GLU A 63 16.54 11.99 2.05
N CYS A 64 16.58 12.97 1.13
CA CYS A 64 17.82 13.65 0.75
C CYS A 64 18.36 14.63 1.82
N GLY A 65 17.54 15.01 2.81
CA GLY A 65 17.96 15.84 3.95
C GLY A 65 18.26 17.32 3.65
N VAL A 66 18.39 17.70 2.37
CA VAL A 66 18.72 19.08 1.95
C VAL A 66 17.50 19.90 1.51
N THR A 67 16.38 19.23 1.17
CA THR A 67 15.16 19.89 0.67
C THR A 67 14.03 19.92 1.70
N GLU A 68 14.34 20.21 2.97
CA GLU A 68 13.35 20.14 4.06
C GLU A 68 12.14 21.06 3.83
N ARG A 69 12.37 22.28 3.35
CA ARG A 69 11.30 23.24 3.01
C ARG A 69 10.37 22.70 1.92
N LEU A 70 10.93 22.12 0.86
CA LEU A 70 10.15 21.54 -0.24
C LEU A 70 9.36 20.32 0.24
N SER A 71 9.99 19.43 1.00
CA SER A 71 9.34 18.24 1.56
C SER A 71 8.17 18.62 2.48
N LYS A 72 8.35 19.62 3.36
CA LYS A 72 7.28 20.12 4.24
C LYS A 72 6.15 20.79 3.46
N ALA A 73 6.47 21.60 2.45
CA ALA A 73 5.48 22.24 1.60
C ALA A 73 4.68 21.20 0.79
N ALA A 74 5.34 20.18 0.26
CA ALA A 74 4.71 19.09 -0.49
C ALA A 74 3.75 18.25 0.38
N GLN A 75 4.17 17.89 1.61
CA GLN A 75 3.40 17.04 2.52
C GLN A 75 2.24 17.74 3.24
N ASN A 76 2.23 19.08 3.29
CA ASN A 76 1.19 19.84 3.99
C ASN A 76 0.44 20.76 3.02
N GLU A 77 1.03 21.89 2.64
CA GLU A 77 0.33 22.93 1.90
C GLU A 77 -0.11 22.47 0.50
N ILE A 78 0.80 21.90 -0.28
CA ILE A 78 0.51 21.51 -1.67
C ILE A 78 -0.51 20.37 -1.70
N ILE A 79 -0.33 19.33 -0.87
CA ILE A 79 -1.28 18.21 -0.85
C ILE A 79 -2.66 18.67 -0.37
N ASN A 80 -2.75 19.57 0.60
CA ASN A 80 -4.03 20.09 1.09
C ASN A 80 -4.77 20.87 0.00
N VAL A 81 -4.08 21.77 -0.69
CA VAL A 81 -4.66 22.58 -1.78
C VAL A 81 -5.10 21.69 -2.95
N VAL A 82 -4.23 20.79 -3.41
CA VAL A 82 -4.54 19.87 -4.52
C VAL A 82 -5.68 18.91 -4.16
N THR A 83 -5.76 18.47 -2.90
CA THR A 83 -6.85 17.60 -2.44
C THR A 83 -8.20 18.32 -2.47
N ILE A 84 -8.26 19.60 -2.11
CA ILE A 84 -9.49 20.39 -2.22
C ILE A 84 -9.93 20.46 -3.68
N PHE A 85 -9.04 20.85 -4.59
CA PHE A 85 -9.37 20.93 -6.01
C PHE A 85 -9.78 19.57 -6.60
N LEU A 86 -9.02 18.51 -6.30
CA LEU A 86 -9.34 17.16 -6.76
C LEU A 86 -10.72 16.70 -6.24
N GLY A 87 -11.00 16.95 -4.95
CA GLY A 87 -12.28 16.61 -4.33
C GLY A 87 -13.45 17.36 -4.97
N THR A 88 -13.30 18.67 -5.19
CA THR A 88 -14.30 19.49 -5.87
C THR A 88 -14.50 19.05 -7.32
N SER A 89 -13.42 18.82 -8.07
CA SER A 89 -13.50 18.35 -9.46
C SER A 89 -14.21 17.00 -9.57
N VAL A 90 -13.86 16.02 -8.73
CA VAL A 90 -14.55 14.71 -8.71
C VAL A 90 -16.01 14.88 -8.31
N GLY A 91 -16.32 15.71 -7.31
CA GLY A 91 -17.69 15.99 -6.88
C GLY A 91 -18.57 16.58 -7.98
N ILE A 92 -18.05 17.52 -8.78
CA ILE A 92 -18.79 18.13 -9.89
C ILE A 92 -19.11 17.10 -10.99
N THR A 93 -18.27 16.07 -11.16
CA THR A 93 -18.53 15.00 -12.15
C THR A 93 -19.57 13.96 -11.71
N MET A 94 -19.98 13.95 -10.43
CA MET A 94 -20.99 13.05 -9.86
C MET A 94 -22.41 13.59 -10.06
N THR A 95 -22.86 13.69 -11.32
CA THR A 95 -24.26 14.03 -11.64
C THR A 95 -25.21 12.91 -11.18
N GLY A 96 -26.40 13.26 -10.70
CA GLY A 96 -27.38 12.29 -10.16
C GLY A 96 -27.71 11.14 -11.13
N GLU A 97 -27.78 11.43 -12.43
CA GLU A 97 -28.01 10.45 -13.49
C GLU A 97 -26.86 9.45 -13.71
N ARG A 98 -25.62 9.81 -13.33
CA ARG A 98 -24.45 8.92 -13.39
C ARG A 98 -24.28 8.14 -12.09
N PHE A 99 -24.66 8.75 -10.97
CA PHE A 99 -24.53 8.11 -9.66
C PHE A 99 -25.61 7.05 -9.41
N LEU A 100 -26.87 7.32 -9.79
CA LEU A 100 -28.01 6.42 -9.63
C LEU A 100 -28.13 5.42 -10.79
N GLN A 101 -27.00 4.86 -11.22
CA GLN A 101 -26.96 3.80 -12.24
C GLN A 101 -26.66 2.45 -11.59
N LEU A 102 -27.26 1.40 -12.14
CA LEU A 102 -26.94 0.02 -11.77
C LEU A 102 -25.45 -0.29 -11.94
N GLU A 103 -24.78 0.36 -12.88
CA GLU A 103 -23.33 0.25 -13.09
C GLU A 103 -22.53 0.78 -11.91
N THR A 104 -22.89 1.94 -11.35
CA THR A 104 -22.26 2.51 -10.16
C THR A 104 -22.42 1.62 -8.94
N LEU A 105 -23.60 1.02 -8.76
CA LEU A 105 -23.84 0.04 -7.70
C LEU A 105 -22.98 -1.23 -7.87
N LYS A 106 -22.83 -1.72 -9.11
CA LYS A 106 -21.94 -2.85 -9.44
C LYS A 106 -20.49 -2.53 -9.10
N ILE A 107 -20.00 -1.32 -9.41
CA ILE A 107 -18.63 -0.89 -9.08
C ILE A 107 -18.40 -0.91 -7.57
N LEU A 108 -19.35 -0.40 -6.78
CA LEU A 108 -19.25 -0.40 -5.32
C LEU A 108 -19.19 -1.84 -4.76
N ALA A 109 -20.06 -2.73 -5.24
CA ALA A 109 -20.07 -4.12 -4.83
C ALA A 109 -18.77 -4.86 -5.22
N LEU A 110 -18.28 -4.65 -6.45
CA LEU A 110 -17.01 -5.18 -6.92
C LEU A 110 -15.84 -4.69 -6.06
N GLY A 111 -15.87 -3.44 -5.60
CA GLY A 111 -14.87 -2.89 -4.69
C GLY A 111 -14.77 -3.69 -3.38
N ILE A 112 -15.91 -4.01 -2.76
CA ILE A 112 -15.93 -4.80 -1.50
C ILE A 112 -15.34 -6.19 -1.72
N VAL A 113 -15.69 -6.84 -2.83
CA VAL A 113 -15.16 -8.16 -3.20
C VAL A 113 -13.66 -8.07 -3.50
N ALA A 114 -13.21 -7.04 -4.24
CA ALA A 114 -11.81 -6.82 -4.55
C ALA A 114 -10.96 -6.63 -3.28
N PHE A 115 -11.43 -5.83 -2.31
CA PHE A 115 -10.75 -5.69 -1.02
C PHE A 115 -10.68 -7.00 -0.24
N SER A 116 -11.73 -7.83 -0.33
CA SER A 116 -11.77 -9.12 0.34
C SER A 116 -10.77 -10.10 -0.27
N ILE A 117 -10.75 -10.20 -1.61
CA ILE A 117 -9.80 -11.04 -2.34
C ILE A 117 -8.36 -10.57 -2.10
N SER A 118 -8.09 -9.26 -2.19
CA SER A 118 -6.77 -8.68 -1.96
C SER A 118 -6.23 -9.01 -0.56
N THR A 119 -7.09 -8.91 0.46
CA THR A 119 -6.73 -9.26 1.84
C THR A 119 -6.44 -10.76 1.96
N ALA A 120 -7.31 -11.60 1.41
CA ALA A 120 -7.15 -13.05 1.44
C ALA A 120 -5.88 -13.50 0.71
N SER A 121 -5.61 -12.96 -0.48
CA SER A 121 -4.39 -13.26 -1.25
C SER A 121 -3.14 -12.82 -0.51
N GLY A 122 -3.15 -11.66 0.16
CA GLY A 122 -2.01 -11.20 0.96
C GLY A 122 -1.70 -12.14 2.12
N LEU A 123 -2.74 -12.61 2.83
CA LEU A 123 -2.59 -13.59 3.92
C LEU A 123 -2.08 -14.94 3.42
N LEU A 124 -2.62 -15.44 2.31
CA LEU A 124 -2.21 -16.71 1.69
C LEU A 124 -0.78 -16.64 1.18
N MET A 125 -0.37 -15.53 0.56
CA MET A 125 1.01 -15.32 0.14
C MET A 125 1.96 -15.32 1.34
N ALA A 126 1.61 -14.65 2.45
CA ALA A 126 2.44 -14.69 3.65
C ALA A 126 2.56 -16.11 4.25
N LYS A 127 1.50 -16.92 4.17
CA LYS A 127 1.55 -18.34 4.54
C LYS A 127 2.42 -19.17 3.59
N LEU A 128 2.35 -18.92 2.30
CA LEU A 128 3.19 -19.58 1.31
C LEU A 128 4.67 -19.23 1.53
N MET A 129 4.98 -17.98 1.84
CA MET A 129 6.33 -17.56 2.22
C MET A 129 6.85 -18.29 3.46
N ASN A 130 5.97 -18.66 4.41
CA ASN A 130 6.36 -19.44 5.58
C ASN A 130 6.77 -20.90 5.28
N LEU A 131 6.44 -21.43 4.09
CA LEU A 131 6.86 -22.76 3.67
C LEU A 131 8.30 -22.75 3.12
N VAL A 132 8.75 -21.62 2.58
CA VAL A 132 10.06 -21.49 1.90
C VAL A 132 11.07 -20.73 2.77
N SER A 133 10.61 -19.81 3.60
CA SER A 133 11.46 -18.95 4.41
C SER A 133 11.94 -19.64 5.69
N LYS A 134 13.24 -19.51 5.99
CA LYS A 134 13.83 -19.98 7.27
C LYS A 134 13.27 -19.20 8.47
N GLU A 135 12.93 -17.93 8.26
CA GLU A 135 12.28 -17.10 9.26
C GLU A 135 10.79 -17.00 8.96
N LYS A 136 9.97 -17.42 9.93
CA LYS A 136 8.52 -17.35 9.80
C LYS A 136 8.07 -15.90 9.89
N ILE A 137 7.29 -15.49 8.90
CA ILE A 137 6.63 -14.20 8.79
C ILE A 137 5.24 -14.32 9.42
N ASN A 138 4.85 -13.35 10.24
CA ASN A 138 3.50 -13.29 10.76
C ASN A 138 2.50 -13.05 9.61
N PRO A 139 1.54 -13.96 9.34
CA PRO A 139 0.62 -13.81 8.22
C PRO A 139 -0.20 -12.53 8.25
N LEU A 140 -0.44 -11.93 9.43
CA LEU A 140 -1.14 -10.65 9.55
C LEU A 140 -0.45 -9.50 8.82
N ILE A 141 0.87 -9.60 8.58
CA ILE A 141 1.62 -8.61 7.80
C ILE A 141 1.22 -8.69 6.31
N GLY A 142 0.80 -9.86 5.83
CA GLY A 142 0.31 -10.05 4.47
C GLY A 142 -0.97 -9.26 4.15
N SER A 143 -1.90 -9.15 5.11
CA SER A 143 -3.10 -8.31 4.93
C SER A 143 -2.81 -6.81 4.90
N ALA A 144 -1.65 -6.37 5.40
CA ALA A 144 -1.21 -4.99 5.31
C ALA A 144 -0.76 -4.60 3.90
N GLY A 145 -0.64 -5.56 2.96
CA GLY A 145 -0.35 -5.30 1.55
C GLY A 145 -1.45 -4.56 0.79
N VAL A 146 -2.64 -4.43 1.37
CA VAL A 146 -3.68 -3.53 0.85
C VAL A 146 -3.22 -2.09 1.06
N SER A 147 -3.10 -1.32 -0.02
CA SER A 147 -2.49 0.01 -0.12
C SER A 147 -3.20 1.15 0.65
N ALA A 148 -3.87 0.86 1.76
CA ALA A 148 -4.51 1.82 2.64
C ALA A 148 -3.53 2.29 3.73
N VAL A 149 -2.67 3.25 3.38
CA VAL A 149 -1.66 3.82 4.27
C VAL A 149 -2.28 4.84 5.24
N PRO A 150 -1.93 4.85 6.54
CA PRO A 150 -1.23 3.82 7.31
C PRO A 150 -2.20 2.79 7.94
N MET A 151 -3.50 2.88 7.63
CA MET A 151 -4.56 2.21 8.38
C MET A 151 -4.55 0.68 8.23
N ALA A 152 -4.20 0.12 7.07
CA ALA A 152 -4.09 -1.35 6.90
C ALA A 152 -3.04 -1.98 7.83
N ALA A 153 -1.91 -1.29 8.00
CA ALA A 153 -0.87 -1.71 8.95
C ALA A 153 -1.34 -1.57 10.41
N ARG A 154 -2.11 -0.52 10.73
CA ARG A 154 -2.74 -0.35 12.06
C ARG A 154 -3.79 -1.42 12.36
N VAL A 155 -4.61 -1.81 11.39
CA VAL A 155 -5.58 -2.91 11.57
C VAL A 155 -4.85 -4.23 11.85
N SER A 156 -3.75 -4.47 11.13
CA SER A 156 -2.91 -5.65 11.35
C SER A 156 -2.22 -5.64 12.72
N GLN A 157 -1.77 -4.47 13.18
CA GLN A 157 -1.26 -4.26 14.55
C GLN A 157 -2.32 -4.60 15.60
N VAL A 158 -3.53 -4.08 15.47
CA VAL A 158 -4.62 -4.28 16.43
C VAL A 158 -5.01 -5.76 16.52
N GLU A 159 -5.13 -6.46 15.37
CA GLU A 159 -5.43 -7.90 15.39
C GLU A 159 -4.27 -8.75 15.90
N GLY A 160 -3.02 -8.30 15.73
CA GLY A 160 -1.86 -8.93 16.34
C GLY A 160 -1.81 -8.77 17.86
N GLN A 161 -2.08 -7.56 18.36
CA GLN A 161 -2.16 -7.28 19.80
C GLN A 161 -3.30 -8.03 20.50
N LYS A 162 -4.38 -8.33 19.79
CA LYS A 162 -5.45 -9.21 20.30
C LYS A 162 -5.00 -10.65 20.48
N ALA A 163 -3.97 -11.10 19.77
CA ALA A 163 -3.41 -12.44 19.89
C ALA A 163 -2.26 -12.52 20.90
N ASP A 164 -1.38 -11.51 20.92
CA ASP A 164 -0.30 -11.31 21.90
C ASP A 164 -0.14 -9.80 22.16
N PRO A 165 -0.50 -9.28 23.35
CA PRO A 165 -0.40 -7.86 23.68
C PRO A 165 1.02 -7.28 23.52
N GLY A 166 2.06 -8.11 23.64
CA GLY A 166 3.45 -7.70 23.45
C GLY A 166 3.94 -7.73 22.00
N ASN A 167 3.10 -8.13 21.04
CA ASN A 167 3.49 -8.26 19.64
C ASN A 167 3.21 -6.97 18.85
N PHE A 168 4.27 -6.23 18.53
CA PHE A 168 4.21 -5.01 17.74
C PHE A 168 4.61 -5.30 16.29
N LEU A 169 3.61 -5.24 15.40
CA LEU A 169 3.69 -5.51 13.96
C LEU A 169 3.71 -4.25 13.10
N LEU A 170 3.36 -3.07 13.62
CA LEU A 170 3.15 -1.86 12.83
C LEU A 170 4.36 -1.53 11.97
N MET A 171 5.56 -1.57 12.54
CA MET A 171 6.81 -1.26 11.84
C MET A 171 7.11 -2.25 10.71
N HIS A 172 6.75 -3.51 10.88
CA HIS A 172 6.94 -4.58 9.89
C HIS A 172 5.85 -4.56 8.82
N ALA A 173 4.61 -4.30 9.23
CA ALA A 173 3.43 -4.24 8.37
C ALA A 173 3.45 -3.04 7.42
N MET A 174 4.21 -1.99 7.75
CA MET A 174 4.44 -0.87 6.82
C MET A 174 5.21 -1.30 5.57
N GLY A 175 6.06 -2.33 5.64
CA GLY A 175 6.80 -2.84 4.48
C GLY A 175 5.86 -3.29 3.35
N PRO A 176 5.00 -4.30 3.58
CA PRO A 176 4.01 -4.69 2.57
C PRO A 176 3.03 -3.60 2.18
N ASN A 177 2.68 -2.68 3.08
CA ASN A 177 1.78 -1.57 2.75
C ASN A 177 2.40 -0.62 1.71
N VAL A 178 3.69 -0.25 1.89
CA VAL A 178 4.42 0.54 0.89
C VAL A 178 4.61 -0.24 -0.40
N ALA A 179 4.90 -1.54 -0.32
CA ALA A 179 4.99 -2.40 -1.50
C ALA A 179 3.65 -2.46 -2.26
N GLY A 180 2.52 -2.46 -1.56
CA GLY A 180 1.18 -2.37 -2.12
C GLY A 180 0.97 -1.10 -2.94
N VAL A 181 1.36 0.07 -2.42
CA VAL A 181 1.26 1.35 -3.15
C VAL A 181 2.06 1.32 -4.45
N ILE A 182 3.30 0.82 -4.40
CA ILE A 182 4.17 0.68 -5.58
C ILE A 182 3.54 -0.32 -6.57
N GLY A 183 3.07 -1.47 -6.09
CA GLY A 183 2.44 -2.50 -6.91
C GLY A 183 1.17 -1.99 -7.61
N THR A 184 0.31 -1.24 -6.92
CA THR A 184 -0.88 -0.62 -7.52
C THR A 184 -0.49 0.33 -8.66
N ALA A 185 0.54 1.15 -8.49
CA ALA A 185 1.00 2.07 -9.52
C ALA A 185 1.57 1.34 -10.75
N ILE A 186 2.30 0.23 -10.56
CA ILE A 186 2.80 -0.61 -11.66
C ILE A 186 1.64 -1.25 -12.42
N VAL A 187 0.68 -1.85 -11.70
CA VAL A 187 -0.50 -2.49 -12.30
C VAL A 187 -1.36 -1.47 -13.05
N ALA A 188 -1.55 -0.27 -12.49
CA ALA A 188 -2.22 0.83 -13.17
C ALA A 188 -1.50 1.22 -14.46
N GLY A 189 -0.18 1.38 -14.43
CA GLY A 189 0.60 1.67 -15.63
C GLY A 189 0.53 0.56 -16.68
N TYR A 190 0.52 -0.71 -16.26
CA TYR A 190 0.32 -1.83 -17.18
C TYR A 190 -1.06 -1.79 -17.85
N PHE A 191 -2.12 -1.51 -17.09
CA PHE A 191 -3.46 -1.36 -17.66
C PHE A 191 -3.55 -0.14 -18.59
N ILE A 192 -2.90 0.97 -18.27
CA ILE A 192 -2.80 2.13 -19.18
C ILE A 192 -2.10 1.73 -20.48
N ALA A 193 -0.97 1.01 -20.40
CA ALA A 193 -0.26 0.55 -21.61
C ALA A 193 -1.09 -0.42 -22.46
N ARG A 194 -1.93 -1.25 -21.82
CA ARG A 194 -2.70 -2.29 -22.53
C ARG A 194 -4.06 -1.83 -23.04
N LEU A 195 -4.73 -0.94 -22.31
CA LEU A 195 -6.09 -0.47 -22.58
C LEU A 195 -6.15 0.98 -23.06
N GLY A 196 -5.06 1.74 -22.87
CA GLY A 196 -5.03 3.18 -23.11
C GLY A 196 -4.89 3.59 -24.58
N GLY A 197 -4.40 2.69 -25.45
CA GLY A 197 -4.13 3.02 -26.86
C GLY A 197 -2.85 3.82 -27.04
#